data_AF-A0A916XR62-F1
#
_entry.id   AF-A0A916XR62-F1
#
_cell.length_a   1.000
_cell.length_b   1.000
_cell.length_c   1.000
_cell.angle_alpha   90.00
_cell.angle_beta   90.00
_cell.angle_gamma   90.00
#
_symmetry.space_group_name_H-M   'P 1'
#
loop_
_entity.id
_entity.type
_entity.pdbx_description
1 polymer ?
#
loop_
_entity_poly.entity_id
_entity_poly.type
_entity_poly.pdbx_seq_one_letter_code
_entity_poly.pdbx_strand_id
1 'polypeptide(L)'
;MIDFNADKTYHASGLYQEDGFRIAANEDGANKNQTLVFWGDNSAHYNADSKGNTLTNNYAGATLTLTKSGGGTFSFDSIDMGDGANSTSSGNVIFNFFFANGLTSQKTVTLDNIVGLQTFVFNLTNLSAVSWTPLTTTAKRSQVDNIVLDTTVPANPVPEPASLTLAGIGLMVLAASRFLKARADS
;
A
#
# COMPACT_ATOMS: atom_id res chain seq x y z
N MET A 1 6.92 -6.02 -9.49
CA MET A 1 6.39 -4.66 -9.75
C MET A 1 5.06 -4.88 -10.43
N ILE A 2 4.00 -4.21 -10.02
CA ILE A 2 2.71 -4.35 -10.71
C ILE A 2 2.62 -3.25 -11.77
N ASP A 3 2.52 -3.62 -13.04
CA ASP A 3 2.51 -2.68 -14.17
C ASP A 3 1.33 -2.88 -15.14
N PHE A 4 0.46 -3.86 -14.86
CA PHE A 4 -0.75 -4.17 -15.64
C PHE A 4 -0.50 -4.48 -17.13
N ASN A 5 0.75 -4.58 -17.58
CA ASN A 5 1.10 -4.63 -19.01
C ASN A 5 1.07 -6.05 -19.59
N ALA A 6 0.89 -7.06 -18.74
CA ALA A 6 0.68 -8.45 -19.14
C ALA A 6 -0.60 -8.63 -19.99
N ASP A 7 -1.61 -7.77 -19.78
CA ASP A 7 -2.83 -7.70 -20.59
C ASP A 7 -3.10 -6.25 -20.96
N LYS A 8 -3.10 -5.91 -22.25
CA LYS A 8 -3.33 -4.55 -22.75
C LYS A 8 -4.74 -4.33 -23.29
N THR A 9 -5.66 -5.26 -23.03
CA THR A 9 -7.04 -5.15 -23.50
C THR A 9 -7.92 -4.37 -22.53
N TYR A 10 -8.88 -3.62 -23.08
CA TYR A 10 -9.96 -3.05 -22.27
C TYR A 10 -10.86 -4.17 -21.72
N HIS A 11 -10.98 -4.25 -20.40
CA HIS A 11 -11.89 -5.19 -19.75
C HIS A 11 -12.20 -4.79 -18.31
N ALA A 12 -13.12 -5.51 -17.67
CA ALA A 12 -13.44 -5.37 -16.25
C ALA A 12 -13.22 -6.69 -15.51
N SER A 13 -12.84 -6.59 -14.24
CA SER A 13 -12.64 -7.74 -13.35
C SER A 13 -13.10 -7.41 -11.92
N GLY A 14 -13.32 -8.43 -11.11
CA GLY A 14 -13.57 -8.28 -9.67
C GLY A 14 -12.29 -8.28 -8.82
N LEU A 15 -11.22 -8.85 -9.37
CA LEU A 15 -9.96 -9.10 -8.69
C LEU A 15 -8.82 -9.03 -9.72
N TYR A 16 -7.72 -8.44 -9.32
CA TYR A 16 -6.47 -8.49 -10.07
C TYR A 16 -5.39 -9.19 -9.26
N GLN A 17 -4.52 -9.96 -9.92
CA GLN A 17 -3.39 -10.64 -9.29
C GLN A 17 -2.17 -10.62 -10.20
N GLU A 18 -1.02 -10.24 -9.64
CA GLU A 18 0.28 -10.20 -10.30
C GLU A 18 1.38 -10.27 -9.24
N ASP A 19 2.52 -10.91 -9.54
CA ASP A 19 3.72 -10.92 -8.69
C ASP A 19 3.50 -11.30 -7.21
N GLY A 20 2.52 -12.16 -6.93
CA GLY A 20 2.20 -12.56 -5.55
C GLY A 20 1.45 -11.48 -4.76
N PHE A 21 0.83 -10.52 -5.43
CA PHE A 21 -0.06 -9.52 -4.88
C PHE A 21 -1.45 -9.61 -5.49
N ARG A 22 -2.42 -8.99 -4.83
CA ARG A 22 -3.79 -8.89 -5.30
C ARG A 22 -4.39 -7.52 -5.03
N ILE A 23 -5.20 -7.03 -5.97
CA ILE A 23 -5.97 -5.79 -5.84
C ILE A 23 -7.45 -6.12 -5.98
N ALA A 24 -8.26 -5.63 -5.04
CA ALA A 24 -9.71 -5.72 -5.08
C ALA A 24 -10.31 -4.36 -4.69
N ALA A 25 -11.49 -4.04 -5.20
CA ALA A 25 -12.25 -2.89 -4.72
C ALA A 25 -13.18 -3.30 -3.56
N ASN A 26 -13.54 -2.36 -2.69
CA ASN A 26 -14.66 -2.56 -1.79
C ASN A 26 -15.93 -2.81 -2.62
N GLU A 27 -16.65 -3.85 -2.26
CA GLU A 27 -17.85 -4.26 -2.97
C GLU A 27 -18.98 -3.27 -2.68
N ASP A 28 -19.49 -2.61 -3.70
CA ASP A 28 -20.79 -1.94 -3.63
C ASP A 28 -21.65 -2.42 -4.81
N GLY A 29 -22.57 -3.35 -4.54
CA GLY A 29 -23.59 -3.80 -5.50
C GLY A 29 -23.45 -5.23 -6.08
N ALA A 30 -24.39 -5.56 -6.99
CA ALA A 30 -24.64 -6.91 -7.49
C ALA A 30 -23.57 -7.51 -8.42
N ASN A 31 -22.62 -6.70 -8.91
CA ASN A 31 -21.64 -7.09 -9.94
C ASN A 31 -20.21 -7.14 -9.38
N LYS A 32 -19.97 -8.05 -8.45
CA LYS A 32 -18.65 -8.26 -7.80
C LYS A 32 -17.52 -8.60 -8.79
N ASN A 33 -17.87 -9.10 -9.98
CA ASN A 33 -16.92 -9.50 -11.01
C ASN A 33 -16.46 -8.34 -11.92
N GLN A 34 -16.88 -7.11 -11.65
CA GLN A 34 -16.60 -5.94 -12.49
C GLN A 34 -16.35 -4.68 -11.64
N THR A 35 -15.60 -4.81 -10.55
CA THR A 35 -15.31 -3.68 -9.65
C THR A 35 -14.05 -2.91 -10.07
N LEU A 36 -13.23 -3.51 -10.93
CA LEU A 36 -12.02 -2.97 -11.54
C LEU A 36 -12.23 -2.82 -13.05
N VAL A 37 -11.67 -1.76 -13.63
CA VAL A 37 -11.60 -1.53 -15.07
C VAL A 37 -10.14 -1.38 -15.48
N PHE A 38 -9.80 -2.03 -16.57
CA PHE A 38 -8.53 -1.93 -17.27
C PHE A 38 -8.79 -1.17 -18.57
N TRP A 39 -8.06 -0.07 -18.80
CA TRP A 39 -8.33 0.78 -19.96
C TRP A 39 -7.81 0.20 -21.28
N GLY A 40 -6.69 -0.50 -21.23
CA GLY A 40 -6.02 -1.06 -22.39
C GLY A 40 -5.45 -0.02 -23.36
N ASP A 41 -4.59 -0.48 -24.28
CA ASP A 41 -3.93 0.38 -25.27
C ASP A 41 -4.88 0.86 -26.38
N ASN A 42 -6.00 0.14 -26.59
CA ASN A 42 -7.05 0.49 -27.53
C ASN A 42 -7.94 1.66 -27.07
N SER A 43 -7.82 2.09 -25.81
CA SER A 43 -8.53 3.25 -25.25
C SER A 43 -7.61 4.45 -25.08
N ALA A 44 -6.75 4.73 -26.06
CA ALA A 44 -5.66 5.71 -25.99
C ALA A 44 -6.07 7.13 -25.51
N HIS A 45 -7.33 7.54 -25.68
CA HIS A 45 -7.83 8.83 -25.19
C HIS A 45 -8.15 8.85 -23.69
N TYR A 46 -8.42 7.69 -23.09
CA TYR A 46 -8.79 7.55 -21.69
C TYR A 46 -7.72 6.87 -20.85
N ASN A 47 -6.83 6.08 -21.47
CA ASN A 47 -5.72 5.42 -20.80
C ASN A 47 -4.56 6.40 -20.57
N ALA A 48 -4.15 6.56 -19.32
CA ALA A 48 -3.02 7.40 -18.92
C ALA A 48 -1.66 6.79 -19.29
N ASP A 49 -1.57 5.48 -19.52
CA ASP A 49 -0.42 4.82 -20.14
C ASP A 49 -0.68 4.50 -21.61
N SER A 50 -0.21 5.38 -22.51
CA SER A 50 -0.36 5.23 -23.96
C SER A 50 0.26 3.97 -24.58
N LYS A 51 1.14 3.24 -23.86
CA LYS A 51 1.84 2.04 -24.38
C LYS A 51 1.50 0.77 -23.61
N GLY A 52 0.61 0.87 -22.65
CA GLY A 52 0.35 -0.16 -21.68
C GLY A 52 -1.07 -0.15 -21.18
N ASN A 53 -1.24 -0.41 -19.89
CA ASN A 53 -2.54 -0.49 -19.27
C ASN A 53 -2.54 0.18 -17.91
N THR A 54 -3.71 0.62 -17.49
CA THR A 54 -3.91 1.22 -16.17
C THR A 54 -5.13 0.59 -15.53
N LEU A 55 -5.08 0.48 -14.20
CA LEU A 55 -6.19 0.00 -13.39
C LEU A 55 -6.99 1.19 -12.85
N THR A 56 -8.32 1.12 -12.93
CA THR A 56 -9.24 2.10 -12.35
C THR A 56 -10.34 1.42 -11.55
N ASN A 57 -10.84 2.08 -10.52
CA ASN A 57 -12.07 1.67 -9.83
C ASN A 57 -13.30 1.86 -10.73
N ASN A 58 -14.09 0.81 -10.94
CA ASN A 58 -15.28 0.93 -11.80
C ASN A 58 -16.38 1.81 -11.18
N TYR A 59 -16.55 1.75 -9.86
CA TYR A 59 -17.58 2.50 -9.15
C TYR A 59 -17.01 3.77 -8.52
N ALA A 60 -17.76 4.86 -8.62
CA ALA A 60 -17.35 6.18 -8.13
C ALA A 60 -17.05 6.14 -6.63
N GLY A 61 -15.84 6.52 -6.24
CA GLY A 61 -15.40 6.55 -4.85
C GLY A 61 -15.19 5.18 -4.22
N ALA A 62 -15.14 4.11 -5.02
CA ALA A 62 -14.74 2.81 -4.51
C ALA A 62 -13.26 2.81 -4.10
N THR A 63 -13.00 2.15 -2.98
CA THR A 63 -11.69 1.96 -2.37
C THR A 63 -11.04 0.72 -2.96
N LEU A 64 -9.88 0.89 -3.60
CA LEU A 64 -9.05 -0.23 -4.01
C LEU A 64 -8.14 -0.64 -2.87
N THR A 65 -7.90 -1.93 -2.69
CA THR A 65 -7.06 -2.49 -1.64
C THR A 65 -6.09 -3.50 -2.22
N LEU A 66 -4.80 -3.21 -2.02
CA LEU A 66 -3.65 -4.05 -2.34
C LEU A 66 -3.25 -4.87 -1.13
N THR A 67 -3.09 -6.18 -1.32
CA THR A 67 -2.55 -7.10 -0.31
C THR A 67 -1.59 -8.10 -0.94
N LYS A 68 -0.71 -8.68 -0.14
CA LYS A 68 0.12 -9.81 -0.56
C LYS A 68 -0.72 -11.09 -0.61
N SER A 69 -0.61 -11.85 -1.70
CA SER A 69 -1.27 -13.15 -1.86
C SER A 69 -0.69 -14.15 -0.86
N GLY A 70 -1.58 -14.84 -0.14
CA GLY A 70 -1.18 -15.70 0.99
C GLY A 70 -0.89 -14.96 2.30
N GLY A 71 -1.02 -13.62 2.32
CA GLY A 71 -0.77 -12.79 3.50
C GLY A 71 0.70 -12.42 3.69
N GLY A 72 1.07 -12.04 4.92
CA GLY A 72 2.40 -11.53 5.25
C GLY A 72 2.55 -10.03 4.98
N THR A 73 3.79 -9.55 5.03
CA THR A 73 4.11 -8.13 4.92
C THR A 73 4.88 -7.79 3.65
N PHE A 74 4.84 -6.50 3.29
CA PHE A 74 5.56 -5.94 2.15
C PHE A 74 5.93 -4.47 2.39
N SER A 75 6.82 -3.95 1.55
CA SER A 75 7.07 -2.51 1.38
C SER A 75 6.28 -1.95 0.20
N PHE A 76 5.82 -0.72 0.37
CA PHE A 76 5.15 0.09 -0.64
C PHE A 76 5.98 1.36 -0.88
N ASP A 77 6.70 1.37 -2.00
CA ASP A 77 7.67 2.41 -2.29
C ASP A 77 7.01 3.55 -3.06
N SER A 78 6.39 3.24 -4.20
CA SER A 78 5.73 4.21 -5.06
C SER A 78 4.58 3.63 -5.88
N ILE A 79 3.78 4.53 -6.42
CA ILE A 79 2.69 4.25 -7.37
C ILE A 79 2.56 5.42 -8.33
N ASP A 80 2.32 5.12 -9.60
CA ASP A 80 1.98 6.11 -10.61
C ASP A 80 0.45 6.26 -10.67
N MET A 81 -0.04 7.49 -10.71
CA MET A 81 -1.47 7.77 -10.74
C MET A 81 -1.84 8.87 -11.71
N GLY A 82 -3.04 8.78 -12.26
CA GLY A 82 -3.71 9.83 -13.03
C GLY A 82 -5.19 9.92 -12.68
N ASP A 83 -5.89 10.92 -13.22
CA ASP A 83 -7.34 10.99 -13.06
C ASP A 83 -8.04 9.84 -13.81
N GLY A 84 -9.29 9.55 -13.45
CA GLY A 84 -10.02 8.42 -14.01
C GLY A 84 -10.31 8.49 -15.51
N ALA A 85 -10.07 9.62 -16.20
CA ALA A 85 -10.36 9.79 -17.63
C ALA A 85 -9.16 10.31 -18.45
N ASN A 86 -7.96 10.34 -17.88
CA ASN A 86 -6.74 10.89 -18.49
C ASN A 86 -6.96 12.30 -19.09
N SER A 87 -7.45 13.19 -18.24
CA SER A 87 -7.85 14.56 -18.56
C SER A 87 -7.03 15.57 -17.75
N THR A 88 -7.23 16.87 -17.98
CA THR A 88 -6.58 17.93 -17.17
C THR A 88 -7.26 18.16 -15.82
N SER A 89 -7.91 17.13 -15.26
CA SER A 89 -8.67 17.22 -14.02
C SER A 89 -7.78 16.90 -12.82
N SER A 90 -7.80 17.75 -11.79
CA SER A 90 -7.14 17.46 -10.52
C SER A 90 -8.08 16.76 -9.54
N GLY A 91 -7.52 16.28 -8.43
CA GLY A 91 -8.33 15.77 -7.34
C GLY A 91 -7.50 15.09 -6.27
N ASN A 92 -8.15 14.82 -5.14
CA ASN A 92 -7.51 14.18 -4.01
C ASN A 92 -7.80 12.69 -4.00
N VAL A 93 -6.78 11.92 -3.66
CA VAL A 93 -6.87 10.49 -3.38
C VAL A 93 -6.34 10.25 -1.98
N ILE A 94 -7.15 9.59 -1.15
CA ILE A 94 -6.77 9.25 0.22
C ILE A 94 -6.23 7.83 0.28
N PHE A 95 -5.06 7.67 0.86
CA PHE A 95 -4.42 6.39 1.13
C PHE A 95 -4.55 6.03 2.60
N ASN A 96 -4.90 4.78 2.89
CA ASN A 96 -4.80 4.19 4.22
C ASN A 96 -3.79 3.04 4.19
N PHE A 97 -2.86 3.05 5.14
CA PHE A 97 -1.78 2.09 5.30
C PHE A 97 -2.04 1.25 6.55
N PHE A 98 -2.01 -0.06 6.42
CA PHE A 98 -2.27 -1.00 7.50
C PHE A 98 -0.99 -1.76 7.83
N PHE A 99 -0.41 -1.49 9.00
CA PHE A 99 0.84 -2.11 9.42
C PHE A 99 0.60 -3.47 10.08
N ALA A 100 1.59 -4.36 10.02
CA ALA A 100 1.50 -5.71 10.57
C ALA A 100 1.28 -5.75 12.10
N ASN A 101 1.65 -4.68 12.80
CA ASN A 101 1.44 -4.52 14.23
C ASN A 101 0.03 -3.97 14.58
N GLY A 102 -0.86 -3.83 13.60
CA GLY A 102 -2.21 -3.31 13.78
C GLY A 102 -2.33 -1.79 13.78
N LEU A 103 -1.21 -1.05 13.67
CA LEU A 103 -1.26 0.40 13.50
C LEU A 103 -1.77 0.76 12.10
N THR A 104 -2.30 1.98 11.99
CA THR A 104 -2.74 2.55 10.72
C THR A 104 -2.14 3.94 10.52
N SER A 105 -1.87 4.29 9.27
CA SER A 105 -1.53 5.67 8.87
C SER A 105 -2.38 6.08 7.67
N GLN A 106 -2.56 7.38 7.48
CA GLN A 106 -3.33 7.95 6.39
C GLN A 106 -2.54 9.06 5.72
N LYS A 107 -2.61 9.14 4.39
CA LYS A 107 -2.01 10.23 3.61
C LYS A 107 -2.93 10.57 2.44
N THR A 108 -3.17 11.85 2.23
CA THR A 108 -3.85 12.33 1.03
C THR A 108 -2.82 12.82 0.03
N VAL A 109 -2.96 12.40 -1.23
CA VAL A 109 -2.21 12.94 -2.35
C VAL A 109 -3.14 13.75 -3.25
N THR A 110 -2.59 14.73 -3.94
CA THR A 110 -3.31 15.58 -4.88
C THR A 110 -2.75 15.34 -6.28
N LEU A 111 -3.60 14.88 -7.18
CA LEU A 111 -3.31 14.83 -8.61
C LEU A 111 -3.20 16.26 -9.14
N ASP A 112 -2.23 16.50 -10.01
CA ASP A 112 -2.09 17.75 -10.74
C ASP A 112 -3.16 17.87 -11.84
N ASN A 113 -3.06 18.91 -12.65
CA ASN A 113 -3.96 19.17 -13.77
C ASN A 113 -3.30 18.88 -15.13
N ILE A 114 -2.36 17.92 -15.16
CA ILE A 114 -1.62 17.51 -16.35
C ILE A 114 -2.11 16.11 -16.78
N VAL A 115 -2.25 15.92 -18.10
CA VAL A 115 -2.61 14.62 -18.67
C VAL A 115 -1.46 13.64 -18.48
N GLY A 116 -1.78 12.42 -18.03
CA GLY A 116 -0.85 11.33 -17.85
C GLY A 116 -0.72 10.88 -16.40
N LEU A 117 0.30 10.06 -16.17
CA LEU A 117 0.63 9.53 -14.86
C LEU A 117 1.67 10.40 -14.15
N GLN A 118 1.52 10.55 -12.84
CA GLN A 118 2.52 11.13 -11.96
C GLN A 118 2.88 10.17 -10.83
N THR A 119 4.15 10.19 -10.42
CA THR A 119 4.65 9.28 -9.38
C THR A 119 4.45 9.85 -7.98
N PHE A 120 3.88 9.05 -7.10
CA PHE A 120 3.81 9.32 -5.67
C PHE A 120 4.68 8.36 -4.89
N VAL A 121 5.59 8.91 -4.07
CA VAL A 121 6.52 8.14 -3.24
C VAL A 121 6.05 8.12 -1.78
N PHE A 122 6.13 6.94 -1.16
CA PHE A 122 5.69 6.66 0.20
C PHE A 122 6.80 6.03 1.06
N ASN A 123 7.56 5.08 0.50
CA ASN A 123 8.66 4.37 1.19
C ASN A 123 8.24 3.80 2.56
N LEU A 124 7.11 3.09 2.59
CA LEU A 124 6.55 2.50 3.82
C LEU A 124 6.81 1.01 3.84
N THR A 125 7.28 0.49 4.99
CA THR A 125 7.61 -0.92 5.18
C THR A 125 6.66 -1.58 6.18
N ASN A 126 6.72 -2.91 6.28
CA ASN A 126 5.95 -3.70 7.24
C ASN A 126 4.42 -3.53 7.12
N LEU A 127 3.96 -3.35 5.88
CA LEU A 127 2.55 -3.20 5.56
C LEU A 127 1.91 -4.58 5.33
N SER A 128 0.72 -4.76 5.89
CA SER A 128 -0.17 -5.90 5.62
C SER A 128 -1.14 -5.59 4.47
N ALA A 129 -1.50 -4.32 4.31
CA ALA A 129 -2.36 -3.83 3.23
C ALA A 129 -2.12 -2.34 2.96
N VAL A 130 -2.43 -1.92 1.73
CA VAL A 130 -2.59 -0.52 1.34
C VAL A 130 -3.94 -0.38 0.67
N SER A 131 -4.68 0.68 0.98
CA SER A 131 -5.90 1.01 0.28
C SER A 131 -5.89 2.46 -0.18
N TRP A 132 -6.58 2.76 -1.28
CA TRP A 132 -6.75 4.12 -1.75
C TRP A 132 -8.16 4.37 -2.28
N THR A 133 -8.65 5.57 -2.04
CA THR A 133 -10.00 6.00 -2.41
C THR A 133 -9.95 7.37 -3.09
N PRO A 134 -10.41 7.51 -4.34
CA PRO A 134 -10.52 8.82 -4.96
C PRO A 134 -11.65 9.62 -4.29
N LEU A 135 -11.34 10.84 -3.84
CA LEU A 135 -12.29 11.69 -3.11
C LEU A 135 -12.92 12.76 -4.01
N THR A 136 -12.07 13.53 -4.68
CA THR A 136 -12.48 14.72 -5.45
C THR A 136 -12.00 14.69 -6.90
N THR A 137 -11.46 13.56 -7.37
CA THR A 137 -11.12 13.37 -8.78
C THR A 137 -12.39 13.31 -9.64
N THR A 138 -12.23 13.48 -10.96
CA THR A 138 -13.34 13.35 -11.91
C THR A 138 -14.03 12.00 -11.79
N ALA A 139 -15.36 12.03 -11.64
CA ALA A 139 -16.20 10.86 -11.35
C ALA A 139 -15.78 10.04 -10.11
N LYS A 140 -14.93 10.58 -9.24
CA LYS A 140 -14.30 9.88 -8.12
C LYS A 140 -13.62 8.58 -8.58
N ARG A 141 -12.89 8.67 -9.68
CA ARG A 141 -12.06 7.59 -10.24
C ARG A 141 -10.61 8.04 -10.37
N SER A 142 -9.69 7.09 -10.28
CA SER A 142 -8.27 7.31 -10.55
C SER A 142 -7.70 6.15 -11.33
N GLN A 143 -6.81 6.44 -12.27
CA GLN A 143 -5.97 5.45 -12.93
C GLN A 143 -4.71 5.22 -12.09
N VAL A 144 -4.25 3.97 -12.03
CA VAL A 144 -2.98 3.61 -11.41
C VAL A 144 -2.15 2.69 -12.30
N ASP A 145 -0.84 2.80 -12.16
CA ASP A 145 0.17 1.97 -12.81
C ASP A 145 1.48 1.91 -11.97
N ASN A 146 2.45 1.10 -12.41
CA ASN A 146 3.82 1.02 -11.89
C ASN A 146 3.91 1.01 -10.36
N ILE A 147 3.17 0.09 -9.72
CA ILE A 147 3.21 -0.07 -8.27
C ILE A 147 4.51 -0.79 -7.89
N VAL A 148 5.40 -0.07 -7.22
CA VAL A 148 6.71 -0.57 -6.79
C VAL A 148 6.58 -1.14 -5.38
N LEU A 149 6.84 -2.45 -5.28
CA LEU A 149 6.65 -3.25 -4.08
C LEU A 149 7.91 -4.08 -3.83
N ASP A 150 8.26 -4.26 -2.56
CA ASP A 150 9.33 -5.16 -2.15
C ASP A 150 8.84 -6.12 -1.06
N THR A 151 9.22 -7.40 -1.20
CA THR A 151 8.91 -8.46 -0.24
C THR A 151 10.14 -8.95 0.53
N THR A 152 11.32 -8.43 0.22
CA THR A 152 12.60 -8.81 0.83
C THR A 152 12.86 -8.12 2.17
N VAL A 153 11.93 -7.27 2.63
CA VAL A 153 11.99 -6.62 3.94
C VAL A 153 12.24 -7.67 5.03
N PRO A 154 13.43 -7.72 5.64
CA PRO A 154 13.63 -8.49 6.86
C PRO A 154 12.64 -7.93 7.86
N ALA A 155 11.91 -8.77 8.59
CA ALA A 155 11.09 -8.31 9.70
C ALA A 155 11.93 -7.33 10.52
N ASN A 156 11.57 -6.03 10.49
CA ASN A 156 12.32 -5.00 11.19
C ASN A 156 12.53 -5.52 12.61
N PRO A 157 13.78 -5.65 13.12
CA PRO A 157 13.98 -6.18 14.46
C PRO A 157 13.19 -5.27 15.38
N VAL A 158 12.13 -5.84 15.97
CA VAL A 158 11.37 -5.19 17.04
C VAL A 158 12.42 -4.70 18.02
N PRO A 159 12.51 -3.38 18.33
CA PRO A 159 13.40 -2.92 19.37
C PRO A 159 13.11 -3.78 20.59
N GLU A 160 14.09 -4.57 21.02
CA GLU A 160 13.89 -5.46 22.16
C GLU A 160 13.28 -4.63 23.28
N PRO A 161 12.14 -5.06 23.86
CA PRO A 161 11.50 -4.30 24.91
C PRO A 161 12.56 -3.99 25.96
N ALA A 162 12.66 -2.73 26.39
CA ALA A 162 13.58 -2.30 27.46
C ALA A 162 13.47 -3.17 28.73
N SER A 163 12.44 -4.02 28.82
CA SER A 163 12.29 -5.17 29.72
C SER A 163 13.48 -6.11 29.77
N LEU A 164 14.17 -6.42 28.66
CA LEU A 164 15.37 -7.28 28.67
C LEU A 164 16.56 -6.56 29.29
N THR A 165 16.73 -5.27 28.97
CA THR A 165 17.73 -4.41 29.61
C THR A 165 17.44 -4.25 31.12
N LEU A 166 16.18 -4.08 31.50
CA LEU A 166 15.77 -3.92 32.89
C LEU A 166 15.91 -5.22 33.69
N ALA A 167 15.61 -6.38 33.08
CA ALA A 167 15.85 -7.69 33.67
C ALA A 167 17.35 -7.95 33.89
N GLY A 168 18.19 -7.56 32.91
CA GLY A 168 19.65 -7.62 33.02
C GLY A 168 20.19 -6.74 34.15
N ILE A 169 19.71 -5.50 34.26
CA ILE A 169 20.11 -4.58 35.34
C ILE A 169 19.63 -5.10 36.71
N GLY A 170 18.41 -5.62 36.80
CA GLY A 170 17.87 -6.18 38.05
C GLY A 170 18.68 -7.35 38.61
N LEU A 171 19.16 -8.25 37.74
CA LEU A 171 20.02 -9.38 38.14
C LEU A 171 21.42 -8.93 38.59
N MET A 172 21.99 -7.91 37.95
CA MET A 172 23.29 -7.36 38.36
C MET A 172 23.24 -6.69 39.75
N VAL A 173 22.17 -5.95 40.05
CA VAL A 173 21.97 -5.31 41.36
C VAL A 173 21.82 -6.38 42.47
N LEU A 174 21.06 -7.45 42.21
CA LEU A 174 20.90 -8.56 43.15
C LEU A 174 22.22 -9.31 43.40
N ALA A 175 23.03 -9.56 42.37
CA ALA A 175 24.33 -10.19 42.53
C ALA A 175 25.30 -9.32 43.35
N ALA A 176 25.40 -8.03 43.04
CA ALA A 176 26.26 -7.10 43.77
C ALA A 176 25.89 -6.97 45.26
N SER A 177 24.59 -7.02 45.59
CA SER A 177 24.12 -6.96 46.98
C SER A 177 24.60 -8.15 47.85
N ARG A 178 24.79 -9.33 47.24
CA ARG A 178 25.29 -10.52 47.95
C ARG A 178 26.79 -10.43 48.27
N PHE A 179 27.58 -9.85 47.37
CA PHE A 179 29.02 -9.66 47.59
C PHE A 179 29.32 -8.60 48.65
N LEU A 180 28.49 -7.55 48.75
CA LEU A 180 28.64 -6.52 49.77
C LEU A 180 28.27 -7.05 51.16
N LYS A 181 27.24 -7.90 51.27
CA LYS A 181 26.85 -8.51 52.54
C LYS A 181 27.91 -9.48 53.09
N ALA A 182 28.57 -10.26 52.23
CA ALA A 182 29.62 -11.20 52.65
C ALA A 182 30.92 -10.55 53.16
N ARG A 183 31.15 -9.26 52.86
CA ARG A 183 32.30 -8.49 53.36
C ARG A 183 32.04 -7.75 54.68
N ALA A 184 30.78 -7.64 55.10
CA ALA A 184 30.43 -6.97 56.36
C ALA A 184 30.49 -7.93 57.57
N ASP A 185 30.52 -9.25 57.31
CA ASP A 185 30.50 -10.30 58.33
C ASP A 185 31.88 -10.97 58.55
N SER A 186 32.97 -10.34 58.06
CA SER A 186 34.37 -10.79 58.20
C SER A 186 35.23 -9.76 58.90
#